data_AF-F0G818-F1
#
_entry.id   AF-F0G818-F1
#
_cell.length_a   1.000
_cell.length_b   1.000
_cell.length_c   1.000
_cell.angle_alpha   90.00
_cell.angle_beta   90.00
_cell.angle_gamma   90.00
#
_symmetry.space_group_name_H-M   'P 1'
#
loop_
_entity.id
_entity.type
_entity.pdbx_description
1 polymer ?
#
loop_
_entity_poly.entity_id
_entity_poly.type
_entity_poly.pdbx_seq_one_letter_code
_entity_poly.pdbx_strand_id
1 'polypeptide(L)' 'MKILFHSPHQEAAAWRDELARALPEAELRAWQPGDTAPADYALVWRAPREFFAPRDGL' A
#
# COMPACT_ATOMS: atom_id res chain seq x y z
N MET A 1 -0.79 -12.66 0.63
CA MET A 1 -1.54 -11.60 -0.09
C MET A 1 -0.75 -10.30 0.03
N LYS A 2 -0.54 -9.58 -1.07
CA LYS A 2 0.25 -8.35 -1.14
C LYS A 2 -0.65 -7.14 -1.13
N ILE A 3 -0.47 -6.26 -0.14
CA ILE A 3 -1.24 -5.03 0.01
C ILE A 3 -0.29 -3.84 -0.16
N LEU A 4 -0.58 -3.02 -1.17
CA LEU A 4 0.09 -1.75 -1.40
C LEU A 4 -0.62 -0.64 -0.62
N PHE A 5 0.12 0.07 0.22
CA PHE A 5 -0.45 1.11 1.09
C PHE A 5 0.08 2.50 0.75
N HIS A 6 -0.79 3.51 0.70
CA HIS A 6 -0.40 4.92 0.60
C HIS A 6 -1.33 5.84 1.38
N SER A 7 -0.75 6.73 2.19
CA SER A 7 -1.43 7.86 2.81
C SER A 7 -0.43 8.99 3.06
N PRO A 8 -0.75 10.25 2.75
CA PRO A 8 0.11 11.40 3.01
C PRO A 8 0.10 11.86 4.47
N HIS A 9 -0.73 11.27 5.33
CA HIS A 9 -0.88 11.68 6.73
C HIS A 9 0.23 11.15 7.63
N GLN A 10 0.50 11.86 8.73
CA GLN A 10 1.52 11.45 9.70
C GLN A 10 1.17 10.13 10.40
N GLU A 11 -0.11 9.81 10.60
CA GLU A 11 -0.52 8.54 11.22
C GLU A 11 -0.46 7.32 10.28
N ALA A 12 0.02 7.48 9.05
CA ALA A 12 0.11 6.39 8.06
C ALA A 12 0.88 5.17 8.60
N ALA A 13 1.91 5.39 9.42
CA ALA A 13 2.66 4.31 10.06
C ALA A 13 1.81 3.54 11.08
N ALA A 14 1.05 4.24 11.94
CA ALA A 14 0.18 3.60 12.93
C ALA A 14 -0.91 2.74 12.27
N TRP A 15 -1.50 3.24 11.17
CA TRP A 15 -2.45 2.45 10.38
C TRP A 15 -1.81 1.19 9.78
N ARG A 16 -0.60 1.31 9.24
CA ARG A 16 0.13 0.16 8.70
C ARG A 16 0.42 -0.90 9.77
N ASP A 17 0.84 -0.48 10.95
CA ASP A 17 1.15 -1.40 12.05
C ASP A 17 -0.11 -2.12 12.55
N GLU A 18 -1.22 -1.42 12.65
CA GLU A 18 -2.52 -2.00 13.00
C GLU A 18 -3.04 -2.98 11.93
N LEU A 19 -2.87 -2.64 10.65
CA LEU A 19 -3.21 -3.53 9.54
C LEU A 19 -2.34 -4.79 9.51
N ALA A 20 -1.04 -4.66 9.77
CA ALA A 20 -0.13 -5.80 9.87
C ALA A 20 -0.50 -6.72 11.04
N ARG A 21 -0.98 -6.16 12.15
CA ARG A 21 -1.47 -6.93 13.30
C ARG A 21 -2.79 -7.65 13.01
N ALA A 22 -3.70 -7.01 12.28
CA ALA A 22 -4.99 -7.60 11.91
C ALA A 22 -4.87 -8.65 10.79
N LEU A 23 -3.87 -8.51 9.91
CA LEU A 23 -3.62 -9.37 8.75
C LEU A 23 -2.16 -9.87 8.77
N PRO A 24 -1.79 -10.76 9.72
CA PRO A 24 -0.40 -11.19 9.88
C PRO A 24 0.14 -11.97 8.67
N GLU A 25 -0.75 -12.60 7.89
CA GLU A 25 -0.43 -13.36 6.68
C GLU A 25 -0.26 -12.45 5.43
N ALA A 26 -0.57 -11.15 5.56
CA ALA A 26 -0.49 -10.20 4.47
C ALA A 26 0.88 -9.50 4.43
N GLU A 27 1.43 -9.37 3.23
CA GLU A 27 2.62 -8.57 2.97
C GLU A 27 2.18 -7.11 2.73
N LEU A 28 2.22 -6.30 3.79
CA LEU A 28 1.95 -4.86 3.69
C LEU A 28 3.22 -4.10 3.31
N ARG A 29 3.16 -3.36 2.20
CA ARG A 29 4.26 -2.50 1.75
C ARG A 29 3.77 -1.09 1.46
N ALA A 30 4.53 -0.09 1.91
CA ALA A 30 4.23 1.30 1.58
C ALA A 30 4.72 1.61 0.16
N TRP A 31 3.86 2.24 -0.63
CA TRP A 31 4.21 2.69 -1.97
C TRP A 31 5.26 3.79 -1.94
N GLN A 32 6.18 3.76 -2.90
CA GLN A 32 7.17 4.81 -3.17
C GLN A 32 7.12 5.17 -4.66
N PRO A 33 7.52 6.39 -5.06
CA PRO A 33 7.68 6.72 -6.48
C PRO A 33 8.56 5.70 -7.22
N GLY A 34 8.18 5.33 -8.44
CA GLY A 34 8.85 4.28 -9.23
C GLY A 34 8.52 2.83 -8.86
N ASP A 35 7.64 2.61 -7.88
CA ASP A 35 7.23 1.27 -7.46
C ASP A 35 6.28 0.58 -8.44
N THR A 36 6.79 -0.46 -9.09
CA THR A 36 6.08 -1.29 -10.06
C THR A 36 5.88 -2.73 -9.58
N ALA A 37 6.18 -3.03 -8.31
CA ALA A 37 6.07 -4.40 -7.80
C ALA A 37 4.59 -4.82 -7.75
N PRO A 38 4.28 -6.10 -8.07
CA PRO A 38 2.91 -6.58 -8.07
C PRO A 38 2.27 -6.47 -6.68
N ALA A 39 0.97 -6.20 -6.68
CA ALA A 39 0.15 -6.14 -5.47
C ALA A 39 -1.23 -6.72 -5.79
N ASP A 40 -1.84 -7.44 -4.84
CA ASP A 40 -3.18 -8.01 -5.00
C ASP A 40 -4.27 -6.98 -4.63
N TYR A 41 -3.94 -6.07 -3.69
CA TYR A 41 -4.84 -5.02 -3.22
C TYR A 41 -4.09 -3.71 -2.99
N ALA A 42 -4.82 -2.59 -3.10
CA ALA A 42 -4.32 -1.27 -2.74
C ALA A 42 -5.23 -0.60 -1.71
N LEU A 43 -4.63 -0.09 -0.63
CA LEU A 43 -5.29 0.74 0.36
C LEU A 43 -4.71 2.15 0.28
N VAL A 44 -5.52 3.10 -0.16
CA VAL A 44 -5.04 4.45 -0.49
C VAL A 44 -5.89 5.56 0.10
N TRP A 45 -5.21 6.65 0.45
CA TRP A 45 -5.82 7.93 0.73
C TRP A 45 -5.05 9.05 0.00
N ARG A 46 -5.74 9.88 -0.80
CA ARG A 46 -5.17 11.01 -1.55
C ARG A 46 -3.86 10.67 -2.30
N ALA A 47 -3.79 9.49 -2.91
CA ALA A 47 -2.59 9.03 -3.59
C ALA A 47 -2.29 9.83 -4.88
N PRO A 48 -1.00 10.01 -5.24
CA PRO A 48 -0.62 10.67 -6.49
C PRO A 48 -1.04 9.83 -7.69
N ARG A 49 -1.17 10.45 -8.87
CA ARG A 49 -1.53 9.74 -10.11
C ARG A 49 -0.59 8.56 -10.41
N GLU A 50 0.70 8.71 -10.13
CA GLU A 50 1.72 7.66 -10.33
C GLU A 50 1.39 6.38 -9.54
N PHE A 51 0.72 6.50 -8.40
CA PHE A 51 0.24 5.34 -7.65
C PHE A 51 -0.70 4.46 -8.48
N PHE A 52 -1.46 5.01 -9.42
CA PHE A 52 -2.40 4.24 -10.27
C PHE A 52 -1.79 3.85 -11.62
N ALA A 53 -0.46 3.96 -11.78
CA ALA A 53 0.20 3.39 -12.94
C ALA A 53 -0.11 1.87 -13.03
N PRO A 54 -0.35 1.33 -14.24
CA PRO A 54 -0.60 -0.09 -14.42
C PRO A 54 0.51 -0.93 -13.78
N ARG A 55 0.12 -2.00 -13.11
CA ARG A 55 1.03 -2.96 -12.48
C ARG A 55 0.42 -4.36 -12.54
N ASP A 56 1.25 -5.38 -12.42
CA ASP A 56 0.76 -6.74 -12.39
C ASP A 56 -0.05 -7.01 -11.11
N GLY A 57 -1.24 -7.59 -11.26
CA GLY A 57 -2.11 -7.99 -10.16
C GLY A 57 -3.06 -6.91 -9.61
N LEU A 58 -3.04 -5.68 -10.13
CA LEU A 58 -3.87 -4.58 -9.65
C LEU A 58 -4.47 -3.70 -10.76
#